data_AF-H0TXR9-F1
#
_entry.id   AF-H0TXR9-F1
#
_cell.length_a   1.000
_cell.length_b   1.000
_cell.length_c   1.000
_cell.angle_alpha   90.00
_cell.angle_beta   90.00
_cell.angle_gamma   90.00
#
_symmetry.space_group_name_H-M   'P 1'
#
loop_
_entity.id
_entity.type
_entity.pdbx_description
1 polymer ?
#
loop_
_entity_poly.entity_id
_entity_poly.type
_entity_poly.pdbx_seq_one_letter_code
_entity_poly.pdbx_strand_id
1 'polypeptide(L)'
;MMPLLRSATIDQPTFNDATRVRGLIDSLRVNLEAMTADIEAEERKSQISDVAAISYPILARSLRARRDNLEATINLLSQSLARFEG
;
A
#
# COMPACT_ATOMS: atom_id res chain seq x y z
N MET A 1 25.85 -32.86 28.99
CA MET A 1 24.38 -32.68 28.87
C MET A 1 24.15 -31.30 28.26
N MET A 2 23.92 -31.23 26.95
CA MET A 2 23.68 -29.98 26.22
C MET A 2 22.17 -29.71 26.17
N PRO A 3 21.65 -28.57 26.66
CA PRO A 3 20.25 -28.26 26.46
C PRO A 3 20.04 -27.76 25.02
N LEU A 4 19.04 -28.36 24.40
CA LEU A 4 18.61 -28.17 23.03
C LEU A 4 18.04 -26.76 22.81
N LEU A 5 18.40 -26.19 21.66
CA LEU A 5 17.74 -25.16 20.87
C LEU A 5 16.40 -24.67 21.45
N ARG A 6 16.36 -23.41 21.89
CA ARG A 6 15.10 -22.69 22.00
C ARG A 6 14.50 -22.59 20.60
N SER A 7 13.39 -23.30 20.40
CA SER A 7 12.48 -23.10 19.28
C SER A 7 12.27 -21.59 19.12
N ALA A 8 12.56 -21.08 17.93
CA ALA A 8 12.09 -19.78 17.50
C ALA A 8 10.56 -19.83 17.58
N THR A 9 10.01 -19.22 18.64
CA THR A 9 8.60 -18.90 18.71
C THR A 9 8.32 -18.03 17.49
N ILE A 10 7.60 -18.56 16.51
CA ILE A 10 6.89 -17.73 15.56
C ILE A 10 5.88 -16.99 16.43
N ASP A 11 6.24 -15.80 16.89
CA ASP A 11 5.37 -15.01 17.77
C ASP A 11 4.05 -14.82 17.03
N GLN A 12 2.98 -15.34 17.64
CA GLN A 12 1.65 -15.06 17.15
C GLN A 12 1.46 -13.54 17.23
N PRO A 13 0.96 -12.92 16.16
CA PRO A 13 0.65 -11.50 16.14
C PRO A 13 -0.27 -11.17 17.32
N THR A 14 0.09 -10.17 18.12
CA THR A 14 -0.80 -9.74 19.18
C THR A 14 -2.01 -9.03 18.58
N PHE A 15 -3.15 -9.00 19.28
CA PHE A 15 -4.34 -8.23 18.85
C PHE A 15 -4.01 -6.75 18.54
N ASN A 16 -2.99 -6.21 19.22
CA ASN A 16 -2.49 -4.86 18.99
C ASN A 16 -1.78 -4.72 17.63
N ASP A 17 -1.05 -5.74 17.19
CA ASP A 17 -0.37 -5.75 15.89
C ASP A 17 -1.38 -5.80 14.73
N ALA A 18 -2.42 -6.64 14.85
CA ALA A 18 -3.51 -6.71 13.88
C ALA A 18 -4.27 -5.38 13.78
N THR A 19 -4.62 -4.78 14.92
CA THR A 19 -5.27 -3.45 14.96
C THR A 19 -4.40 -2.37 14.35
N ARG A 20 -3.08 -2.38 14.61
CA ARG A 20 -2.14 -1.41 14.05
C ARG A 20 -2.00 -1.55 12.53
N VAL A 21 -1.91 -2.79 12.03
CA VAL A 21 -1.85 -3.06 10.59
C VAL A 21 -3.14 -2.62 9.90
N ARG A 22 -4.31 -2.87 10.51
CA ARG A 22 -5.60 -2.37 10.00
C ARG A 22 -5.60 -0.84 9.88
N GLY A 23 -5.22 -0.13 10.94
CA GLY A 23 -5.15 1.34 10.93
C GLY A 23 -4.16 1.90 9.90
N LEU A 24 -3.03 1.20 9.69
CA LEU A 24 -2.08 1.55 8.63
C LEU A 24 -2.70 1.37 7.24
N ILE A 25 -3.39 0.25 6.98
CA ILE A 25 -4.08 0.00 5.71
C ILE A 25 -5.11 1.10 5.42
N ASP A 26 -5.92 1.47 6.41
CA ASP A 26 -6.95 2.50 6.23
C ASP A 26 -6.32 3.87 5.93
N SER A 27 -5.24 4.22 6.62
CA SER A 27 -4.50 5.47 6.35
C SER A 27 -3.87 5.49 4.94
N LEU A 28 -3.34 4.35 4.48
CA LEU A 28 -2.77 4.24 3.13
C LEU A 28 -3.85 4.29 2.04
N ARG A 29 -5.06 3.78 2.31
CA ARG A 29 -6.21 3.89 1.38
C ARG A 29 -6.64 5.35 1.18
N VAL A 30 -6.71 6.13 2.25
CA VAL A 30 -7.00 7.57 2.16
C VAL A 30 -5.95 8.28 1.29
N ASN A 31 -4.67 7.95 1.46
CA ASN A 31 -3.61 8.51 0.62
C ASN A 31 -3.72 8.07 -0.85
N LEU A 32 -4.14 6.83 -1.11
CA LEU A 32 -4.37 6.31 -2.46
C LEU A 32 -5.49 7.06 -3.16
N GLU A 33 -6.59 7.34 -2.45
CA GLU A 33 -7.70 8.14 -2.96
C GLU A 33 -7.25 9.57 -3.29
N ALA A 34 -6.47 10.20 -2.40
CA ALA A 34 -5.91 11.53 -2.65
C ALA A 34 -5.01 11.55 -3.89
N MET A 35 -4.11 10.58 -4.05
CA MET A 35 -3.26 10.48 -5.25
C MET A 35 -4.09 10.28 -6.52
N THR A 36 -5.18 9.52 -6.43
CA THR A 36 -6.10 9.30 -7.56
C THR A 36 -6.77 10.61 -7.97
N ALA A 37 -7.26 11.39 -7.00
CA ALA A 37 -7.83 12.71 -7.24
C ALA A 37 -6.81 13.70 -7.85
N ASP A 38 -5.55 13.66 -7.38
CA ASP A 38 -4.47 14.50 -7.91
C ASP A 38 -4.09 14.13 -9.35
N ILE A 39 -4.07 12.82 -9.68
CA ILE A 39 -3.88 12.34 -11.07
C ILE A 39 -4.99 12.91 -11.95
N GLU A 40 -6.25 12.73 -11.56
CA GLU A 40 -7.41 13.23 -12.33
C GLU A 40 -7.38 14.76 -12.47
N ALA A 41 -6.94 15.48 -11.45
CA ALA A 41 -6.80 16.93 -11.50
C ALA A 41 -5.74 17.37 -12.52
N GLU A 42 -4.59 16.70 -12.56
CA GLU A 42 -3.52 17.00 -13.50
C GLU A 42 -3.88 16.60 -14.94
N GLU A 43 -4.56 15.47 -15.12
CA GLU A 43 -5.11 15.04 -16.42
C GLU A 43 -6.16 16.03 -16.93
N ARG A 44 -7.07 16.51 -16.08
CA ARG A 44 -8.05 17.55 -16.43
C ARG A 44 -7.39 18.88 -16.79
N LYS A 45 -6.38 19.29 -16.02
CA LYS A 45 -5.63 20.54 -16.24
C LYS A 45 -4.87 20.54 -17.56
N SER A 46 -4.26 19.40 -17.90
CA SER A 46 -3.53 19.22 -19.16
C SER A 46 -4.41 18.84 -20.35
N GLN A 47 -5.66 18.43 -20.08
CA GLN A 47 -6.59 17.83 -21.04
C GLN A 47 -6.04 16.55 -21.70
N ILE A 48 -5.10 15.87 -21.04
CA ILE A 48 -4.46 14.64 -21.54
C ILE A 48 -4.61 13.56 -20.47
N SER A 49 -5.46 12.57 -20.74
CA SER A 49 -5.66 11.39 -19.89
C SER A 49 -5.09 10.11 -20.50
N ASP A 50 -4.74 10.13 -21.80
CA ASP A 50 -4.08 8.99 -22.43
C ASP A 50 -2.65 8.86 -21.89
N VAL A 51 -2.44 7.83 -21.06
CA VAL A 51 -1.13 7.52 -20.47
C VAL A 51 -0.10 7.19 -21.56
N ALA A 52 -0.50 6.64 -22.71
CA ALA A 52 0.44 6.34 -23.80
C ALA A 52 0.90 7.60 -24.55
N ALA A 53 0.22 8.74 -24.37
CA ALA A 53 0.61 9.98 -25.01
C ALA A 53 2.00 10.43 -24.56
N ILE A 54 2.85 10.80 -25.54
CA ILE A 54 4.18 11.36 -25.28
C ILE A 54 4.09 12.64 -24.44
N SER A 55 3.00 13.39 -24.59
CA SER A 55 2.69 14.62 -23.85
C SER A 55 1.98 14.38 -22.52
N TYR A 56 1.79 13.13 -22.08
CA TYR A 56 1.13 12.84 -20.81
C TYR A 56 1.91 13.48 -19.64
N PRO A 57 1.24 14.17 -18.71
CA PRO A 57 1.93 14.96 -17.68
C PRO A 57 2.89 14.13 -16.83
N ILE A 58 4.11 14.62 -16.68
CA ILE A 58 5.15 13.97 -15.87
C ILE A 58 4.68 13.79 -14.41
N LEU A 59 3.95 14.78 -13.89
CA LEU A 59 3.38 14.70 -12.53
C LEU A 59 2.37 13.57 -12.41
N ALA A 60 1.40 13.48 -13.33
CA ALA A 60 0.41 12.40 -13.33
C ALA A 60 1.09 11.03 -13.47
N ARG A 61 2.14 10.92 -14.30
CA ARG A 61 2.92 9.68 -14.44
C ARG A 61 3.63 9.28 -13.15
N SER A 62 4.26 10.24 -12.47
CA SER A 62 4.92 10.01 -11.18
C SER A 62 3.92 9.58 -10.10
N LEU A 63 2.78 10.26 -10.02
CA LEU A 63 1.71 9.93 -9.07
C LEU A 63 1.14 8.54 -9.32
N ARG A 64 0.94 8.13 -10.58
CA ARG A 64 0.53 6.76 -10.94
C ARG A 64 1.52 5.72 -10.44
N ALA A 65 2.81 5.88 -10.75
CA ALA A 65 3.83 4.95 -10.28
C ALA A 65 3.86 4.84 -8.74
N ARG A 66 3.66 5.97 -8.04
CA ARG A 66 3.58 5.98 -6.58
C ARG A 66 2.31 5.30 -6.04
N ARG A 67 1.16 5.55 -6.67
CA ARG A 67 -0.11 4.90 -6.35
C ARG A 67 0.00 3.38 -6.53
N ASP A 68 0.57 2.93 -7.64
CA ASP A 68 0.73 1.49 -7.93
C ASP A 68 1.64 0.82 -6.87
N ASN A 69 2.71 1.49 -6.43
CA ASN A 69 3.54 1.01 -5.30
C ASN A 69 2.76 0.95 -3.97
N LEU A 70 1.88 1.93 -3.74
CA LEU A 70 1.05 1.99 -2.54
C LEU A 70 0.01 0.87 -2.53
N GLU A 71 -0.63 0.58 -3.67
CA GLU A 71 -1.52 -0.57 -3.88
C GLU A 71 -0.81 -1.89 -3.57
N ALA A 72 0.40 -2.08 -4.10
CA ALA A 72 1.20 -3.27 -3.82
C ALA A 72 1.48 -3.43 -2.31
N THR A 73 1.81 -2.32 -1.64
CA THR A 73 2.06 -2.30 -0.19
C THR A 73 0.80 -2.65 0.62
N ILE A 74 -0.35 -2.06 0.26
CA ILE A 74 -1.66 -2.37 0.87
C ILE A 74 -2.00 -3.85 0.70
N ASN A 75 -1.75 -4.42 -0.48
CA ASN A 75 -2.00 -5.83 -0.75
C ASN A 75 -1.14 -6.74 0.14
N LEU A 76 0.15 -6.44 0.30
CA LEU A 76 1.04 -7.19 1.20
C LEU A 76 0.60 -7.09 2.66
N LEU A 77 0.24 -5.89 3.12
CA LEU A 77 -0.26 -5.69 4.49
C LEU A 77 -1.58 -6.43 4.73
N SER A 78 -2.48 -6.42 3.74
CA SER A 78 -3.76 -7.13 3.82
C SER A 78 -3.56 -8.65 3.90
N GLN A 79 -2.61 -9.19 3.13
CA GLN A 79 -2.23 -10.61 3.23
C GLN A 79 -1.61 -10.94 4.59
N SER A 80 -0.78 -10.06 5.14
CA SER A 80 -0.22 -10.24 6.48
C SER A 80 -1.31 -10.22 7.54
N LEU A 81 -2.29 -9.32 7.42
CA LEU A 81 -3.40 -9.23 8.37
C LEU A 81 -4.30 -10.47 8.32
N ALA A 82 -4.56 -11.02 7.13
CA ALA A 82 -5.30 -12.27 6.99
C ALA A 82 -4.61 -13.45 7.68
N ARG A 83 -3.27 -13.45 7.78
CA ARG A 83 -2.52 -14.46 8.57
C ARG A 83 -2.65 -14.27 10.08
N PHE A 84 -3.13 -13.12 10.53
CA PHE A 84 -3.35 -12.83 11.95
C PHE A 84 -4.79 -13.16 12.38
N GLU A 85 -5.73 -13.15 11.45
CA GLU A 85 -7.16 -13.41 11.67
C GLU A 85 -7.56 -14.89 11.48
N GLY A 86 -6.64 -15.74 10.99
CA GLY A 86 -6.84 -17.18 10.76
C GLY A 86 -5.95 -18.05 11.62
#